data_AF-A0A835G7V3-F1
#
_entry.id   AF-A0A835G7V3-F1
#
_cell.length_a   1.000
_cell.length_b   1.000
_cell.length_c   1.000
_cell.angle_alpha   90.00
_cell.angle_beta   90.00
_cell.angle_gamma   90.00
#
_symmetry.space_group_name_H-M   'P 1'
#
loop_
_entity.id
_entity.type
_entity.pdbx_description
1 polymer ?
#
loop_
_entity_poly.entity_id
_entity_poly.type
_entity_poly.pdbx_seq_one_letter_code
_entity_poly.pdbx_strand_id
1 'polypeptide(L)'
;MNCSYDYLEISEIWEETETQLPESDAISAGWMRDAHATRARRLCGDWSGKLKLLRYQSRGNVLRLRFRSDHSRHYAGFRAKVTVTDCEYLYVYTLF
;
A
#
# COMPACT_ATOMS: atom_id res chain seq x y z
N MET A 1 -11.71 -3.32 -9.33
CA MET A 1 -12.30 -3.92 -8.11
C MET A 1 -12.29 -2.85 -7.04
N ASN A 2 -13.43 -2.62 -6.37
CA ASN A 2 -13.51 -1.65 -5.27
C ASN A 2 -13.24 -2.40 -3.95
N CYS A 3 -12.16 -2.05 -3.26
CA CYS A 3 -11.76 -2.67 -2.00
C CYS A 3 -12.45 -1.98 -0.81
N SER A 4 -13.77 -2.17 -0.70
CA SER A 4 -14.61 -1.46 0.28
C SER A 4 -14.68 -2.12 1.66
N TYR A 5 -14.43 -3.43 1.74
CA TYR A 5 -14.49 -4.23 2.98
C TYR A 5 -13.06 -4.49 3.48
N ASP A 6 -12.64 -5.75 3.49
CA ASP A 6 -11.31 -6.18 3.83
C ASP A 6 -10.32 -5.92 2.69
N TYR A 7 -9.18 -5.30 3.01
CA TYR A 7 -8.08 -5.14 2.08
C TYR A 7 -6.71 -5.08 2.75
N LEU A 8 -5.72 -5.52 2.00
CA LEU A 8 -4.31 -5.32 2.30
C LEU A 8 -3.79 -4.13 1.47
N GLU A 9 -3.23 -3.14 2.14
CA GLU A 9 -2.58 -1.99 1.52
C GLU A 9 -1.06 -2.12 1.66
N ILE A 10 -0.35 -1.95 0.55
CA ILE A 10 1.12 -1.94 0.46
C ILE A 10 1.56 -0.54 0.07
N SER A 11 2.34 0.15 0.92
CA SER A 11 2.85 1.49 0.64
C SER A 11 4.34 1.63 0.91
N GLU A 12 5.01 2.41 0.06
CA GLU A 12 6.39 2.83 0.25
C GLU A 12 6.46 3.87 1.38
N ILE A 13 7.42 3.74 2.27
CA ILE A 13 7.71 4.76 3.28
C ILE A 13 8.90 5.56 2.74
N TRP A 14 8.66 6.80 2.34
CA TRP A 14 9.72 7.75 2.04
C TRP A 14 9.94 8.59 3.29
N GLU A 15 11.16 8.69 3.79
CA GLU A 15 11.50 9.76 4.73
C GLU A 15 11.34 11.08 3.98
N GLU A 16 10.47 11.95 4.50
CA GLU A 16 10.24 13.29 3.98
C GLU A 16 11.57 14.07 4.00
N THR A 17 12.29 14.08 2.89
CA THR A 17 13.34 15.08 2.68
C THR A 17 12.64 16.39 2.35
N GLU A 18 12.26 17.12 3.40
CA GLU A 18 12.34 18.57 3.51
C GLU A 18 12.17 19.36 2.19
N THR A 19 10.94 19.55 1.75
CA THR A 19 10.52 20.81 1.12
C THR A 19 9.18 21.22 1.70
N GLN A 20 9.22 21.82 2.89
CA GLN A 20 8.11 22.58 3.46
C GLN A 20 7.68 23.65 2.45
N LEU A 21 6.48 23.52 1.90
CA LEU A 21 5.71 24.68 1.51
C LEU A 21 4.80 25.04 2.69
N PRO A 22 4.77 26.31 3.13
CA PRO A 22 3.98 26.71 4.28
C PRO A 22 2.49 26.45 4.03
N GLU A 23 1.85 25.84 5.03
CA GLU A 23 0.45 25.39 5.09
C GLU A 23 -0.56 26.46 4.64
N SER A 24 -0.20 27.74 4.73
CA SER A 24 -1.04 28.89 4.39
C SER A 24 -1.44 28.98 2.91
N ASP A 25 -0.60 28.53 1.98
CA ASP A 25 -0.88 28.68 0.54
C ASP A 25 -1.66 27.48 -0.04
N ALA A 26 -1.70 26.36 0.68
CA ALA A 26 -2.40 25.15 0.26
C ALA A 26 -3.93 25.24 0.46
N ILE A 27 -4.37 25.95 1.51
CA ILE A 27 -5.79 26.05 1.88
C ILE A 27 -6.56 26.94 0.89
N SER A 28 -5.95 28.01 0.38
CA SER A 28 -6.60 28.97 -0.54
C SER A 28 -6.72 28.49 -1.98
N ALA A 29 -5.97 27.46 -2.38
CA ALA A 29 -5.99 26.94 -3.74
C ALA A 29 -6.94 25.74 -3.95
N GLY A 30 -7.78 25.41 -2.96
CA GLY A 30 -8.84 24.40 -3.09
C GLY A 30 -8.34 22.97 -3.28
N TRP A 31 -7.10 22.67 -2.91
CA TRP A 31 -6.52 21.32 -2.98
C TRP A 31 -6.97 20.48 -1.79
N MET A 32 -8.26 20.15 -1.70
CA MET A 32 -8.64 18.85 -1.16
C MET A 32 -8.30 17.80 -2.21
N ARG A 33 -7.01 17.52 -2.38
CA ARG A 33 -6.52 16.45 -3.22
C ARG A 33 -5.39 15.78 -2.48
N ASP A 34 -5.71 14.64 -1.87
CA ASP A 34 -4.84 13.48 -1.78
C ASP A 34 -3.34 13.81 -1.82
N ALA A 35 -2.85 14.63 -0.88
CA ALA A 35 -1.43 14.93 -0.71
C ALA A 35 -0.66 13.69 -0.19
N HIS A 36 -1.32 12.54 -0.20
CA HIS A 36 -0.86 11.22 0.19
C HIS A 36 -1.20 10.21 -0.92
N ALA A 37 -1.05 10.61 -2.19
CA ALA A 37 -0.83 9.65 -3.28
C ALA A 37 0.58 9.03 -3.19
N THR A 38 1.01 8.66 -1.99
CA THR A 38 1.92 7.53 -1.77
C THR A 38 1.40 6.40 -2.64
N ARG A 39 2.25 5.79 -3.47
CA ARG A 39 1.86 4.68 -4.36
C ARG A 39 1.42 3.46 -3.54
N ALA A 40 0.22 3.53 -2.98
CA ALA A 40 -0.36 2.54 -2.11
C ALA A 40 -1.17 1.58 -2.98
N ARG A 41 -0.75 0.33 -3.02
CA ARG A 41 -1.45 -0.74 -3.74
C ARG A 41 -2.42 -1.42 -2.78
N ARG A 42 -3.72 -1.37 -3.09
CA ARG A 42 -4.75 -2.11 -2.35
C ARG A 42 -5.06 -3.44 -3.02
N LEU A 43 -5.13 -4.50 -2.22
CA LEU A 43 -5.43 -5.87 -2.63
C LEU A 43 -6.65 -6.36 -1.84
N CYS A 44 -7.65 -6.88 -2.56
CA CYS A 44 -8.87 -7.45 -1.99
C CYS A 44 -9.50 -8.45 -2.97
N GLY A 45 -10.40 -9.30 -2.47
CA GLY A 45 -11.09 -10.31 -3.28
C GLY A 45 -10.22 -11.53 -3.60
N ASP A 46 -10.69 -12.39 -4.50
CA ASP A 46 -9.98 -13.61 -4.87
C ASP A 46 -8.99 -13.36 -6.02
N TRP A 47 -7.72 -13.73 -5.79
CA TRP A 47 -6.63 -13.64 -6.76
C TRP A 47 -5.99 -15.00 -7.07
N SER A 48 -6.64 -16.11 -6.69
CA SER A 48 -6.14 -17.49 -6.88
C SER A 48 -5.75 -17.78 -8.34
N GLY A 49 -6.49 -17.25 -9.31
CA GLY A 49 -6.18 -17.38 -10.74
C GLY A 49 -5.14 -16.37 -11.28
N LYS A 50 -4.65 -15.44 -10.45
CA LYS A 50 -3.85 -14.26 -10.86
C LYS A 50 -2.65 -14.01 -9.94
N LEU A 51 -2.14 -15.05 -9.28
CA LEU A 51 -1.06 -14.94 -8.28
C LEU A 51 0.19 -14.21 -8.78
N LYS A 52 0.54 -14.33 -10.08
CA LYS A 52 1.68 -13.61 -10.67
C LYS A 52 1.55 -12.09 -10.58
N LEU A 53 0.33 -11.56 -10.57
CA LEU A 53 0.09 -10.12 -10.47
C LEU A 53 0.30 -9.60 -9.04
N LEU A 54 0.33 -10.47 -8.04
CA LEU A 54 0.44 -10.11 -6.62
C LEU A 54 1.87 -9.86 -6.14
N ARG A 55 2.87 -10.09 -7.00
CA ARG A 55 4.25 -9.73 -6.69
C ARG A 55 4.36 -8.20 -6.62
N TYR A 56 4.88 -7.71 -5.50
CA TYR A 56 5.26 -6.33 -5.33
C TYR A 56 6.76 -6.24 -5.07
N GLN A 57 7.43 -5.31 -5.72
CA GLN A 57 8.83 -4.96 -5.47
C GLN A 57 8.86 -3.55 -4.89
N SER A 58 9.49 -3.40 -3.73
CA SER A 58 9.75 -2.08 -3.16
C SER A 58 10.81 -1.34 -3.94
N ARG A 59 10.87 -0.03 -3.73
CA ARG A 59 11.93 0.84 -4.24
C ARG A 59 13.08 1.05 -3.26
N GLY A 60 12.88 0.66 -2.00
CA GLY A 60 13.89 0.76 -0.96
C GLY A 60 13.72 -0.35 0.07
N ASN A 61 14.47 -0.25 1.16
CA ASN A 61 14.54 -1.28 2.21
C ASN A 61 13.39 -1.19 3.23
N VAL A 62 12.44 -0.28 3.05
CA VAL A 62 11.32 -0.05 3.97
C VAL A 62 10.00 -0.12 3.22
N LEU A 63 9.06 -0.94 3.74
CA LEU A 63 7.69 -1.03 3.27
C LEU A 63 6.71 -1.02 4.43
N ARG A 64 5.52 -0.43 4.20
CA ARG A 64 4.38 -0.52 5.10
C ARG A 64 3.34 -1.47 4.53
N LEU A 65 3.01 -2.49 5.32
CA LEU A 65 1.88 -3.37 5.08
C LEU A 65 0.77 -3.04 6.07
N ARG A 66 -0.42 -2.70 5.58
CA ARG A 66 -1.57 -2.38 6.43
C ARG A 66 -2.78 -3.23 6.04
N PHE A 67 -3.22 -4.07 6.95
CA PHE A 67 -4.51 -4.75 6.83
C PHE A 67 -5.61 -3.88 7.40
N ARG A 68 -6.72 -3.74 6.67
CA ARG A 68 -7.94 -3.04 7.06
C ARG A 68 -9.11 -4.03 6.94
N SER A 69 -9.94 -4.08 7.97
CA SER A 69 -11.20 -4.82 7.99
C SER A 69 -12.26 -3.95 8.64
N ASP A 70 -13.47 -3.96 8.09
CA ASP A 70 -14.63 -3.25 8.63
C ASP A 70 -15.53 -4.14 9.49
N HIS A 71 -15.10 -5.39 9.75
CA HIS A 71 -15.81 -6.42 10.53
C HIS A 71 -17.21 -6.79 10.02
N SER A 72 -17.63 -6.29 8.86
CA SER A 72 -18.96 -6.58 8.31
C SER A 72 -19.02 -7.94 7.60
N ARG A 73 -17.86 -8.45 7.17
CA ARG A 73 -17.68 -9.77 6.54
C ARG A 73 -16.36 -10.38 7.00
N HIS A 74 -16.33 -11.69 7.19
CA HIS A 74 -15.12 -12.41 7.57
C HIS A 74 -14.69 -13.36 6.44
N TYR A 75 -13.51 -13.13 5.89
CA TYR A 75 -12.87 -13.99 4.89
C TYR A 75 -11.62 -14.66 5.47
N ALA A 76 -11.05 -15.63 4.75
CA ALA A 76 -9.84 -16.35 5.18
C ALA A 76 -8.61 -15.43 5.39
N GLY A 77 -8.65 -14.21 4.86
CA GLY A 77 -7.63 -13.19 5.05
C GLY A 77 -6.57 -13.22 3.95
N PHE A 78 -5.37 -12.73 4.29
CA PHE A 78 -4.24 -12.62 3.36
C PHE A 78 -3.03 -13.30 3.97
N ARG A 79 -2.25 -14.02 3.14
CA ARG A 79 -0.92 -14.50 3.51
C ARG A 79 0.12 -13.78 2.68
N ALA A 80 0.98 -13.00 3.31
CA ALA A 80 2.08 -12.31 2.64
C ALA A 80 3.43 -12.93 3.04
N LYS A 81 4.27 -13.24 2.06
CA LYS A 81 5.68 -13.58 2.25
C LYS A 81 6.53 -12.38 1.82
N VAL A 82 7.38 -11.90 2.71
CA VAL A 82 8.35 -10.84 2.43
C VAL A 82 9.73 -11.46 2.29
N THR A 83 10.45 -11.12 1.23
CA THR A 83 11.82 -11.56 0.99
C THR A 83 12.69 -10.34 0.74
N VAL A 84 13.86 -10.29 1.36
CA VAL A 84 14.90 -9.31 1.04
C VAL A 84 15.76 -9.88 -0.08
N THR A 85 15.97 -9.11 -1.14
CA THR A 85 16.83 -9.51 -2.27
C THR A 85 17.69 -8.32 -2.65
N ASP A 86 19.01 -8.50 -2.55
CA ASP A 86 19.98 -7.43 -2.51
C ASP A 86 19.72 -6.47 -1.33
N CYS A 87 20.74 -5.78 -0.82
CA CYS A 87 20.63 -5.01 0.43
C CYS A 87 19.68 -3.78 0.34
N GLU A 88 18.93 -3.64 -0.75
CA GLU A 88 18.16 -2.46 -1.12
C GLU A 88 16.66 -2.72 -1.30
N TYR A 89 16.21 -3.94 -1.65
CA TYR A 89 14.82 -4.17 -2.06
C TYR A 89 14.12 -5.29 -1.31
N LEU A 90 12.81 -5.11 -1.13
CA LEU A 90 11.87 -6.04 -0.54
C LEU A 90 10.90 -6.52 -1.62
N TYR A 91 10.74 -7.84 -1.73
CA TYR A 91 9.68 -8.45 -2.51
C TYR A 91 8.57 -8.95 -1.59
N VAL A 92 7.34 -8.56 -1.89
CA VAL A 92 6.13 -9.06 -1.22
C VAL A 92 5.36 -9.96 -2.17
N TYR A 93 5.11 -11.19 -1.73
CA TYR A 93 4.29 -12.18 -2.42
C TYR A 93 3.02 -12.40 -1.60
N THR A 94 1.88 -12.00 -2.13
CA THR A 94 0.58 -12.23 -1.46
C THR A 94 -0.07 -13.50 -1.99
N LEU A 95 -0.69 -14.27 -1.10
CA LEU A 95 -1.45 -15.49 -1.34
C LEU A 95 -2.84 -15.33 -0.71
N PHE A 96 -3.83 -15.95 -1.33
CA PHE A 96 -5.26 -15.86 -1.01
C PHE A 96 -5.82 -17.27 -0.78
#